data_AF-A0A258DKV7-F1
#
_entry.id   AF-A0A258DKV7-F1
#
_cell.length_a   1.000
_cell.length_b   1.000
_cell.length_c   1.000
_cell.angle_alpha   90.00
_cell.angle_beta   90.00
_cell.angle_gamma   90.00
#
_symmetry.space_group_name_H-M   'P 1'
#
loop_
_entity.id
_entity.type
_entity.pdbx_description
1 polymer ?
#
loop_
_entity_poly.entity_id
_entity_poly.type
_entity_poly.pdbx_seq_one_letter_code
_entity_poly.pdbx_strand_id
1 'polypeptide(L)' 'MREAAAQAARLGLEVHGGHGLDFETARLMAGVPEIVELNIGHFLIGEAIFCGLESAIRQMRASIAKGRMAVRLEDAA' A
#
# COMPACT_ATOMS: atom_id res chain seq x y z
N MET A 1 -3.51 13.09 4.08
CA MET A 1 -3.74 11.82 3.37
C MET A 1 -4.93 11.06 3.96
N ARG A 2 -4.88 10.58 5.22
CA ARG A 2 -6.00 9.86 5.87
C ARG A 2 -7.34 10.60 5.83
N GLU A 3 -7.35 11.90 6.14
CA GLU A 3 -8.57 12.72 6.08
C GLU A 3 -9.18 12.78 4.67
N ALA A 4 -8.34 12.91 3.65
CA ALA A 4 -8.77 12.93 2.25
C ALA A 4 -9.30 11.56 1.81
N ALA A 5 -8.65 10.46 2.24
CA ALA A 5 -9.11 9.11 1.97
C ALA A 5 -10.48 8.84 2.61
N ALA A 6 -10.65 9.21 3.89
CA ALA A 6 -11.92 9.11 4.60
C ALA A 6 -13.03 9.97 3.94
N GLN A 7 -12.69 11.18 3.48
CA GLN A 7 -13.64 12.02 2.77
C GLN A 7 -14.06 11.42 1.42
N ALA A 8 -13.11 10.94 0.61
CA ALA A 8 -13.39 10.29 -0.67
C ALA A 8 -14.28 9.05 -0.49
N ALA A 9 -13.99 8.22 0.52
CA ALA A 9 -14.82 7.07 0.86
C ALA A 9 -16.25 7.47 1.27
N ARG A 10 -16.42 8.54 2.07
CA ARG A 10 -17.76 9.09 2.41
C ARG A 10 -18.53 9.60 1.20
N LEU A 11 -17.83 9.98 0.13
CA LEU A 11 -18.42 10.40 -1.14
C LEU A 11 -18.66 9.23 -2.10
N GLY A 12 -18.38 7.98 -1.69
CA GLY A 12 -18.56 6.78 -2.51
C GLY A 12 -17.47 6.58 -3.56
N LEU A 13 -16.32 7.23 -3.42
CA LEU A 13 -15.17 7.07 -4.32
C LEU A 13 -14.22 5.99 -3.80
N GLU A 14 -13.72 5.15 -4.71
CA GLU A 14 -12.58 4.28 -4.39
C GLU A 14 -11.31 5.11 -4.24
N VAL A 15 -10.51 4.79 -3.23
CA VAL A 15 -9.24 5.50 -2.96
C VAL A 15 -8.07 4.62 -3.42
N HIS A 16 -7.34 5.13 -4.39
CA HIS A 16 -6.15 4.48 -4.94
C HIS A 16 -4.92 5.37 -4.65
N GLY A 17 -3.76 4.75 -4.40
CA GLY A 17 -2.49 5.44 -4.16
C GLY A 17 -1.34 4.79 -4.94
N GLY A 18 -0.10 5.27 -4.76
CA GLY A 18 1.05 4.54 -5.33
C GLY A 18 2.28 5.34 -5.76
N HIS A 19 2.13 6.65 -6.03
CA HIS A 19 3.26 7.45 -6.52
C HIS A 19 4.36 7.59 -5.46
N GLY A 20 5.60 7.24 -5.82
CA GLY A 20 6.77 7.41 -4.96
C GLY A 20 6.89 6.41 -3.81
N LEU A 21 6.09 5.33 -3.80
CA LEU A 21 6.15 4.36 -2.71
C LEU A 21 7.33 3.39 -2.84
N ASP A 22 7.98 3.16 -1.70
CA ASP A 22 8.90 2.07 -1.41
C ASP A 22 8.25 0.98 -0.54
N PHE A 23 9.01 -0.02 -0.10
CA PHE A 23 8.47 -1.10 0.74
C PHE A 23 7.87 -0.62 2.07
N GLU A 24 8.46 0.38 2.71
CA GLU A 24 8.01 0.86 4.03
C GLU A 24 6.79 1.76 3.89
N THR A 25 6.86 2.74 2.99
CA THR A 25 5.76 3.67 2.72
C THR A 25 4.55 2.95 2.12
N ALA A 26 4.74 1.90 1.31
CA ALA A 26 3.64 1.03 0.88
C ALA A 26 2.99 0.29 2.06
N ARG A 27 3.76 -0.19 3.04
CA ARG A 27 3.21 -0.79 4.27
C ARG A 27 2.38 0.23 5.06
N LEU A 28 2.89 1.44 5.24
CA LEU A 28 2.19 2.51 5.97
C LEU A 28 0.90 2.93 5.24
N MET A 29 0.94 3.08 3.92
CA MET A 29 -0.23 3.40 3.10
C MET A 29 -1.27 2.28 3.11
N ALA A 30 -0.84 1.02 3.00
CA ALA A 30 -1.74 -0.13 3.08
C ALA A 30 -2.43 -0.27 4.45
N GLY A 31 -1.97 0.46 5.48
CA GLY A 31 -2.62 0.60 6.79
C GLY A 31 -3.66 1.73 6.87
N VAL A 32 -4.07 2.30 5.73
CA VAL A 32 -5.20 3.23 5.64
C VAL A 32 -6.42 2.43 5.13
N PRO A 33 -7.48 2.25 5.93
CA PRO A 33 -8.59 1.34 5.61
C PRO A 33 -9.28 1.65 4.29
N GLU A 34 -9.36 2.93 3.93
CA GLU A 34 -10.04 3.38 2.72
C GLU A 34 -9.25 3.11 1.43
N ILE A 35 -7.95 2.80 1.50
CA ILE A 35 -7.16 2.49 0.30
C ILE A 35 -7.50 1.09 -0.22
N VAL A 36 -7.99 1.05 -1.46
CA VAL A 36 -8.33 -0.19 -2.18
C VAL A 36 -7.10 -0.74 -2.89
N GLU A 37 -6.34 0.12 -3.58
CA GLU A 37 -5.23 -0.28 -4.46
C GLU A 37 -4.00 0.63 -4.34
N LEU A 38 -2.81 0.04 -4.50
CA LEU A 38 -1.53 0.75 -4.59
C LEU A 38 -0.84 0.43 -5.92
N ASN A 39 -0.73 1.43 -6.80
CA ASN A 39 -0.12 1.35 -8.13
C ASN A 39 1.34 1.80 -8.10
N ILE A 40 2.28 0.85 -8.12
CA ILE A 40 3.71 1.11 -7.85
C ILE A 40 4.55 0.72 -9.08
N GLY A 41 5.38 1.64 -9.56
CA GLY A 41 6.19 1.47 -10.77
C GLY A 41 7.69 1.60 -10.51
N HIS A 42 8.22 2.83 -10.54
CA HIS A 42 9.66 3.13 -10.57
C HIS A 42 10.48 2.38 -9.50
N PHE A 43 10.06 2.44 -8.24
CA PHE A 43 10.74 1.74 -7.14
C PHE A 43 10.79 0.23 -7.37
N LEU A 44 9.68 -0.38 -7.78
CA LEU A 44 9.58 -1.81 -8.00
C LEU A 44 10.53 -2.29 -9.09
N ILE A 45 10.64 -1.53 -10.19
CA ILE A 45 11.59 -1.83 -11.27
C ILE A 45 13.03 -1.57 -10.84
N GLY A 46 13.28 -0.52 -10.05
CA GLY A 46 14.60 -0.25 -9.46
C GLY A 46 15.11 -1.43 -8.62
N GLU A 47 14.29 -1.93 -7.70
CA GLU A 47 14.62 -3.09 -6.87
C GLU A 47 14.78 -4.38 -7.69
N ALA A 48 14.01 -4.52 -8.76
CA ALA A 48 14.09 -5.68 -9.65
C ALA A 48 15.45 -5.82 -10.35
N ILE A 49 16.21 -4.73 -10.52
CA ILE A 49 17.57 -4.77 -11.10
C ILE A 49 18.53 -5.57 -10.19
N PHE A 50 18.31 -5.52 -8.88
CA PHE A 50 19.19 -6.17 -7.89
C PHE A 50 18.73 -7.57 -7.51
N CYS A 51 17.42 -7.77 -7.36
CA CYS A 51 16.86 -9.02 -6.81
C CYS A 51 15.94 -9.79 -7.77
N GLY A 52 15.71 -9.26 -8.98
CA GLY A 52 14.76 -9.80 -9.95
C GLY A 52 13.31 -9.37 -9.67
N LEU A 53 12.51 -9.26 -10.73
CA LEU A 53 11.14 -8.73 -10.66
C LEU A 53 10.22 -9.55 -9.77
N GLU A 54 10.34 -10.89 -9.80
CA GLU A 54 9.53 -11.76 -8.94
C GLU A 54 9.79 -11.48 -7.45
N SER A 55 11.06 -11.38 -7.05
CA SER A 55 11.43 -11.08 -5.66
C SER A 55 10.91 -9.71 -5.23
N ALA A 56 11.10 -8.68 -6.05
CA ALA A 56 10.61 -7.33 -5.79
C ALA A 56 9.08 -7.30 -5.60
N ILE A 57 8.33 -7.99 -6.47
CA ILE A 57 6.86 -8.12 -6.35
C ILE A 57 6.47 -8.84 -5.05
N ARG A 58 7.13 -9.97 -4.72
CA ARG A 58 6.84 -10.73 -3.49
C ARG A 58 7.08 -9.90 -2.24
N GLN A 59 8.19 -9.15 -2.18
CA GLN A 59 8.52 -8.26 -1.08
C GLN A 59 7.49 -7.13 -0.95
N MET A 60 7.12 -6.49 -2.06
CA MET A 60 6.11 -5.42 -2.06
C MET A 60 4.75 -5.93 -1.56
N ARG A 61 4.30 -7.10 -2.06
CA ARG A 61 3.06 -7.73 -1.59
C ARG A 61 3.10 -8.07 -0.11
N ALA A 62 4.24 -8.52 0.41
CA ALA A 62 4.42 -8.79 1.84
C ALA A 62 4.32 -7.51 2.68
N SER A 63 4.91 -6.40 2.22
CA SER A 63 4.78 -5.10 2.88
C SER A 63 3.33 -4.60 2.92
N ILE A 64 2.62 -4.69 1.80
CA ILE A 64 1.20 -4.32 1.70
C ILE A 64 0.35 -5.20 2.65
N ALA A 65 0.59 -6.51 2.67
CA ALA A 65 -0.11 -7.44 3.55
C ALA A 65 0.11 -7.10 5.03
N LYS A 66 1.35 -6.78 5.43
CA LYS A 66 1.66 -6.34 6.80
C LYS A 66 0.90 -5.07 7.19
N GLY A 67 0.81 -4.09 6.29
CA GLY A 67 0.03 -2.87 6.51
C GLY A 67 -1.45 -3.16 6.75
N ARG A 68 -2.06 -4.00 5.90
CA ARG A 68 -3.47 -4.40 6.01
C ARG A 68 -3.77 -5.22 7.27
N MET A 69 -2.82 -6.04 7.72
CA MET A 69 -2.99 -6.84 8.94
C MET A 69 -3.03 -5.96 10.21
N ALA A 70 -2.22 -4.90 10.26
CA ALA A 70 -2.23 -3.98 11.40
C ALA A 70 -3.63 -3.36 11.64
N VAL A 71 -4.29 -2.93 10.56
CA VAL A 71 -5.67 -2.39 10.61
C VAL A 71 -6.65 -3.40 11.17
N ARG A 72 -6.61 -4.65 10.68
CA ARG A 72 -7.54 -5.71 11.13
C ARG A 72 -7.39 -6.06 12.61
N LEU A 73 -6.19 -5.90 13.17
CA LEU A 73 -5.95 -6.12 14.59
C LEU A 73 -6.49 -4.98 15.44
N GLU A 74 -6.40 -3.73 14.95
CA GLU A 74 -7.00 -2.56 15.60
C GLU A 74 -8.54 -2.65 15.60
N ASP A 75 -9.15 -3.13 14.52
CA ASP A 75 -10.61 -3.32 14.44
C ASP A 75 -11.15 -4.48 15.30
N ALA A 76 -10.28 -5.40 15.71
CA ALA A 76 -10.63 -6.59 16.50
C ALA A 76 -10.37 -6.45 18.01
N ALA A 77 -9.78 -5.32 18.44
CA ALA A 77 -9.45 -5.01 19.83
C ALA A 77 -10.48 -4.04 20.45
#